data_AF-A0A915E457-F1
#
_entry.id   AF-A0A915E457-F1
#
_cell.length_a   1.000
_cell.length_b   1.000
_cell.length_c   1.000
_cell.angle_alpha   90.00
_cell.angle_beta   90.00
_cell.angle_gamma   90.00
#
_symmetry.space_group_name_H-M   'P 1'
#
loop_
_entity.id
_entity.type
_entity.pdbx_description
1 polymer ?
#
loop_
_entity_poly.entity_id
_entity_poly.type
_entity_poly.pdbx_seq_one_letter_code
_entity_poly.pdbx_strand_id
1 'polypeptide(L)' 'MRAMEKFTRDVGGYAFLYADIFMTEEEFEQMFDLRLYKQVRQKYYAERAFPSLFDKIKPEINVIEIGNKEYL' A
#
# COMPACT_ATOMS: atom_id res chain seq x y z
N MET A 1 7.15 -12.19 1.07
CA MET A 1 6.15 -11.21 0.59
C MET A 1 6.73 -10.18 -0.38
N ARG A 2 7.68 -9.33 0.03
CA ARG A 2 8.31 -8.29 -0.81
C ARG A 2 8.74 -8.74 -2.23
N ALA A 3 9.35 -9.91 -2.36
CA ALA A 3 9.79 -10.45 -3.66
C ALA A 3 8.62 -10.78 -4.60
N MET A 4 7.54 -11.35 -4.06
CA MET A 4 6.31 -11.63 -4.79
C MET A 4 5.65 -10.32 -5.25
N GLU A 5 5.55 -9.32 -4.36
CA GLU A 5 4.97 -8.02 -4.69
C GLU A 5 5.77 -7.29 -5.78
N LYS A 6 7.11 -7.35 -5.71
CA LYS A 6 7.97 -6.81 -6.77
C LYS A 6 7.69 -7.51 -8.10
N PHE A 7 7.66 -8.85 -8.13
CA PHE A 7 7.34 -9.59 -9.35
C PHE A 7 5.98 -9.19 -9.91
N THR A 8 4.95 -9.07 -9.05
CA THR A 8 3.63 -8.61 -9.46
C THR A 8 3.68 -7.24 -10.15
N ARG A 9 4.43 -6.27 -9.60
CA ARG A 9 4.61 -4.96 -10.26
C ARG A 9 5.37 -5.06 -11.58
N ASP A 10 6.45 -5.85 -11.61
CA ASP A 10 7.29 -6.01 -12.80
C ASP A 10 6.51 -6.56 -14.01
N VAL A 11 5.49 -7.40 -13.76
CA VAL A 11 4.63 -7.97 -14.82
C VAL A 11 3.36 -7.16 -15.10
N GLY A 12 3.23 -5.96 -14.52
CA GLY A 12 2.04 -5.12 -14.66
C GLY A 12 0.80 -5.67 -13.94
N GLY A 13 1.00 -6.56 -12.98
CA GLY A 13 -0.05 -7.11 -12.12
C GLY A 13 -0.47 -6.15 -11.00
N TYR A 14 -1.51 -6.54 -10.28
CA TYR A 14 -2.14 -5.74 -9.23
C TYR A 14 -2.28 -6.51 -7.91
N ALA A 15 -2.12 -5.80 -6.80
CA ALA A 15 -2.40 -6.34 -5.47
C ALA A 15 -3.87 -6.11 -5.12
N PHE A 16 -4.47 -7.07 -4.42
CA PHE A 16 -5.82 -6.90 -3.88
C PHE A 16 -5.79 -6.00 -2.64
N LEU A 17 -6.58 -4.91 -2.65
CA LEU A 17 -6.58 -3.88 -1.61
C LEU A 17 -7.38 -4.25 -0.33
N TYR A 18 -7.72 -5.52 -0.15
CA TYR A 18 -8.37 -6.01 1.07
C TYR A 18 -7.37 -6.62 2.06
N ALA A 19 -6.17 -6.96 1.60
CA ALA A 19 -5.12 -7.57 2.40
C ALA A 19 -3.97 -6.58 2.62
N ASP A 20 -3.18 -6.84 3.66
CA ASP A 20 -1.97 -6.08 3.93
C ASP A 20 -0.95 -6.23 2.80
N ILE A 21 -0.32 -5.11 2.44
CA ILE A 21 0.82 -5.06 1.54
C ILE A 21 2.09 -4.71 2.32
N PHE A 22 3.23 -5.22 1.87
CA PHE A 22 4.53 -4.96 2.49
C PHE A 22 5.38 -4.02 1.62
N MET A 23 4.78 -3.43 0.59
CA MET A 23 5.36 -2.41 -0.27
C MET A 23 5.51 -1.07 0.46
N THR A 24 6.45 -0.23 0.02
CA THR A 24 6.45 1.19 0.40
C THR A 24 5.31 1.91 -0.32
N GLU A 25 5.01 3.14 0.10
CA GLU A 25 3.99 3.96 -0.57
C GLU A 25 4.38 4.21 -2.03
N GLU A 26 5.65 4.52 -2.31
CA GLU A 26 6.15 4.76 -3.67
C GLU A 26 6.01 3.52 -4.57
N GLU A 27 6.26 2.33 -4.02
CA GLU A 27 6.07 1.07 -4.75
C GLU A 27 4.58 0.78 -5.03
N PHE A 28 3.70 1.10 -4.08
CA PHE A 28 2.26 0.99 -4.25
C PHE A 28 1.75 1.94 -5.35
N GLU A 29 2.23 3.19 -5.36
CA GLU A 29 1.85 4.19 -6.37
C GLU A 29 2.29 3.82 -7.79
N GLN A 30 3.28 2.94 -7.96
CA GLN A 30 3.65 2.42 -9.29
C GLN A 30 2.56 1.52 -9.90
N MET A 31 1.70 0.93 -9.08
CA MET A 31 0.66 0.02 -9.55
C MET A 31 -0.52 0.79 -10.13
N PHE A 32 -0.91 1.90 -9.49
CA PHE A 32 -2.16 2.62 -9.80
C PHE A 32 -1.91 4.06 -10.23
N ASP A 33 -2.58 4.51 -11.29
CA ASP A 33 -2.69 5.95 -11.57
C ASP A 33 -3.65 6.61 -10.57
N LEU A 34 -3.09 7.23 -9.53
CA LEU A 34 -3.86 7.86 -8.46
C LEU A 34 -4.28 9.31 -8.76
N ARG A 35 -4.06 9.84 -9.97
CA ARG A 35 -4.36 11.26 -10.28
C ARG A 35 -5.82 11.62 -10.04
N LEU A 36 -6.75 10.86 -10.60
CA LEU A 36 -8.19 11.10 -10.41
C LEU A 36 -8.62 10.86 -8.95
N TYR A 37 -8.06 9.83 -8.32
CA TYR A 37 -8.31 9.54 -6.91
C TYR A 37 -7.94 10.73 -6.00
N LYS A 38 -6.74 11.30 -6.18
CA LYS A 38 -6.28 12.48 -5.45
C LYS A 38 -7.18 13.70 -5.72
N GLN A 39 -7.52 13.96 -6.99
CA GLN A 39 -8.42 15.06 -7.37
C GLN A 39 -9.80 14.97 -6.70
N VAL A 40 -10.42 13.79 -6.71
CA VAL A 40 -11.76 13.59 -6.11
C VAL A 40 -11.68 13.72 -4.59
N ARG A 41 -10.64 13.18 -3.96
CA ARG A 41 -10.47 13.30 -2.51
C ARG A 41 -10.32 14.75 -2.06
N GLN A 42 -9.55 15.54 -2.80
CA GLN A 42 -9.41 16.97 -2.53
C GLN A 42 -10.76 17.70 -2.72
N LYS A 43 -11.47 17.43 -3.82
CA LYS A 43 -12.77 18.08 -4.15
C LYS A 43 -13.82 17.91 -3.04
N TYR A 44 -13.85 16.75 -2.40
CA TYR A 44 -14.83 16.42 -1.36
C TYR A 44 -14.26 16.46 0.07
N TYR A 45 -13.07 17.04 0.26
CA TYR A 45 -12.39 17.13 1.56
C TYR A 45 -12.18 15.78 2.26
N ALA A 46 -12.12 14.70 1.48
CA ALA A 46 -11.97 13.33 1.99
C ALA A 46 -10.61 13.10 2.66
N GLU A 47 -9.58 13.87 2.30
CA GLU A 47 -8.23 13.78 2.88
C GLU A 47 -8.20 14.07 4.38
N ARG A 48 -9.18 14.81 4.90
CA ARG A 48 -9.30 15.11 6.34
C ARG A 48 -10.20 14.13 7.09
N ALA A 49 -11.09 13.44 6.36
CA ALA A 49 -12.12 12.59 6.93
C ALA A 49 -11.75 11.10 6.88
N PHE A 50 -10.95 10.69 5.91
CA PHE A 50 -10.66 9.28 5.64
C PHE A 50 -9.17 9.04 5.38
N PRO A 51 -8.64 7.87 5.80
CA PRO A 51 -7.27 7.46 5.46
C PRO A 51 -7.07 7.41 3.94
N SER A 52 -5.81 7.50 3.50
CA SER A 52 -5.47 7.20 2.11
C SER A 52 -5.64 5.71 1.81
N LEU A 53 -5.59 5.32 0.52
CA LEU A 53 -5.60 3.91 0.14
C LEU A 53 -4.41 3.17 0.73
N PHE A 54 -3.23 3.78 0.75
CA PHE A 54 -2.03 3.19 1.33
C PHE A 54 -2.15 3.06 2.85
N ASP A 55 -2.64 4.09 3.54
CA ASP A 55 -2.88 4.04 4.99
C ASP A 55 -3.83 2.92 5.40
N LYS A 56 -4.81 2.59 4.55
CA LYS A 56 -5.79 1.52 4.79
C LYS A 56 -5.16 0.12 4.72
N ILE A 57 -4.12 -0.08 3.91
CA ILE A 57 -3.62 -1.42 3.53
C ILE A 57 -2.18 -1.68 3.98
N LYS A 58 -1.49 -0.68 4.53
CA LYS A 58 -0.20 -0.89 5.17
C LYS A 58 -0.43 -1.56 6.54
N PRO A 59 0.44 -2.50 6.96
CA PRO A 59 0.35 -3.11 8.28
C PRO A 59 0.34 -2.05 9.38
N GLU A 60 -0.49 -2.23 10.39
CA GLU A 60 -0.58 -1.32 11.55
C GLU A 60 0.67 -1.40 12.45
N ILE A 61 1.35 -2.54 12.43
CA ILE A 61 2.56 -2.82 13.21
C ILE A 61 3.71 -3.22 12.30
N ASN A 62 4.94 -3.05 12.76
CA ASN A 62 6.12 -3.50 12.02
C ASN A 62 6.29 -5.02 12.12
N VAL A 63 5.47 -5.73 11.37
CA VAL A 63 5.44 -7.21 11.28
C VAL A 63 6.79 -7.81 10.84
N ILE A 64 7.59 -7.07 10.07
CA ILE A 64 8.93 -7.51 9.66
C ILE A 64 9.89 -7.49 10.84
N GLU A 65 9.87 -6.42 11.64
CA GLU A 65 10.70 -6.32 12.84
C GLU A 65 10.33 -7.37 13.88
N ILE A 66 9.02 -7.60 14.10
CA ILE A 66 8.53 -8.64 15.01
C ILE A 66 9.01 -10.02 14.55
N GLY A 67 8.82 -10.35 13.27
CA GLY A 67 9.29 -11.61 12.72
C GLY A 67 10.81 -11.80 12.81
N ASN A 68 11.60 -10.73 12.71
CA ASN A 68 13.05 -10.84 12.89
C ASN A 68 13.46 -11.04 14.36
N LYS A 69 12.69 -10.50 15.32
CA LYS A 69 12.96 -10.65 16.76
C LYS A 69 12.57 -12.02 17.32
N GLU A 70 11.54 -12.68 16.77
CA GLU A 70 11.09 -13.99 17.27
C GLU A 70 11.92 -15.18 16.74
N TYR A 71 12.65 -14.99 15.65
CA TYR A 71 13.40 -16.05 14.96
C TYR A 71 14.93 -15.85 15.01
N LEU A 72 15.40 -14.96 15.88
CA LEU A 72 16.80 -14.78 16.29
C LEU A 72 16.91 -15.04 17.79
#